data_AF-A0A537F4B6-F1
#
_entry.id   AF-A0A537F4B6-F1
#
_cell.length_a   1.000
_cell.length_b   1.000
_cell.length_c   1.000
_cell.angle_alpha   90.00
_cell.angle_beta   90.00
_cell.angle_gamma   90.00
#
_symmetry.space_group_name_H-M   'P 1'
#
loop_
_entity.id
_entity.type
_entity.pdbx_description
1 polymer ?
#
loop_
_entity_poly.entity_id
_entity_poly.type
_entity_poly.pdbx_seq_one_letter_code
_entity_poly.pdbx_strand_id
1 'polypeptide(L)' 'MSTFHGLREGDEAELEITQTARDGRGLGRLNGLLVFVSGAAPGEKVTVRIVKLGVRHAEAEVINSQRMATASATA' A
#
# COMPACT_ATOMS: atom_id res chain seq x y z
N MET A 1 -9.50 6.11 23.43
CA MET A 1 -8.74 7.11 22.65
C MET A 1 -8.31 6.43 21.37
N SER A 2 -8.67 7.03 20.24
CA SER A 2 -8.92 6.33 18.97
C SER A 2 -7.68 5.64 18.38
N THR A 3 -7.85 4.36 18.09
CA THR A 3 -6.93 3.37 17.51
C THR A 3 -6.58 3.64 16.03
N PHE A 4 -6.68 4.88 15.57
CA PHE A 4 -6.11 5.29 14.28
C PHE A 4 -4.64 5.59 14.54
N HIS A 5 -3.74 4.81 13.93
CA HIS A 5 -2.29 4.81 14.17
C HIS A 5 -1.57 6.10 13.70
N GLY A 6 -2.15 7.28 13.90
CA GLY A 6 -1.51 8.55 13.58
C GLY A 6 -1.40 8.90 12.10
N LEU A 7 -1.88 8.04 11.20
CA LEU A 7 -1.89 8.28 9.76
C LEU A 7 -2.75 9.49 9.41
N ARG A 8 -2.17 10.41 8.65
CA ARG A 8 -2.85 11.61 8.13
C ARG A 8 -2.80 11.63 6.63
N GLU A 9 -3.62 12.50 6.04
CA GLU A 9 -3.51 12.83 4.64
C GLU A 9 -2.15 13.48 4.37
N GLY A 10 -1.48 13.01 3.31
CA GLY A 10 -0.13 13.38 2.93
C GLY A 10 0.98 12.53 3.55
N ASP A 11 0.65 11.61 4.46
CA ASP A 11 1.62 10.77 5.15
C ASP A 11 2.11 9.61 4.27
N GLU A 12 3.36 9.22 4.42
CA GLU A 12 3.99 8.17 3.62
C GLU A 12 4.05 6.88 4.43
N ALA A 13 3.60 5.78 3.82
CA ALA A 13 3.56 4.47 4.43
C ALA A 13 4.11 3.41 3.48
N GLU A 14 4.97 2.54 3.99
CA GLU A 14 5.33 1.31 3.29
C GLU A 14 4.29 0.24 3.58
N LEU A 15 3.76 -0.36 2.51
CA LEU A 15 2.85 -1.49 2.62
C LEU A 15 3.08 -2.49 1.50
N GLU A 16 2.77 -3.74 1.81
CA GLU A 16 2.85 -4.82 0.85
C GLU A 16 1.51 -5.00 0.16
N ILE A 17 1.56 -5.03 -1.17
CA ILE A 17 0.36 -5.28 -1.97
C ILE A 17 0.09 -6.78 -1.96
N THR A 18 -0.96 -7.16 -1.26
CA THR A 18 -1.35 -8.57 -1.15
C THR A 18 -2.16 -9.04 -2.35
N GLN A 19 -2.99 -8.16 -2.91
CA GLN A 19 -3.91 -8.47 -4.01
C GLN A 19 -4.13 -7.26 -4.91
N THR A 20 -4.74 -7.49 -6.07
CA THR A 20 -5.22 -6.41 -6.95
C THR A 20 -6.73 -6.54 -7.07
N ALA A 21 -7.44 -5.41 -6.95
CA ALA A 21 -8.86 -5.31 -7.21
C ALA A 21 -9.16 -5.56 -8.70
N ARG A 22 -10.42 -5.91 -9.01
CA ARG A 22 -10.87 -6.08 -10.40
C ARG A 22 -10.68 -4.83 -11.27
N ASP A 23 -10.66 -3.65 -10.64
CA ASP A 23 -10.43 -2.37 -11.32
C ASP A 23 -8.95 -2.09 -11.63
N GLY A 24 -8.03 -3.02 -11.33
CA GLY A 24 -6.59 -2.83 -11.52
C GLY A 24 -5.90 -2.03 -10.41
N ARG A 25 -6.59 -1.74 -9.30
CA ARG A 25 -6.02 -1.07 -8.12
C ARG A 25 -5.36 -2.07 -7.18
N GLY A 26 -4.17 -1.77 -6.67
CA GLY A 26 -3.50 -2.57 -5.64
C GLY A 26 -4.24 -2.49 -4.32
N LEU A 27 -4.29 -3.61 -3.61
CA LEU A 27 -4.88 -3.77 -2.30
C LEU A 27 -3.80 -4.24 -1.33
N GLY A 28 -3.51 -3.40 -0.35
CA GLY A 28 -2.70 -3.80 0.79
C GLY A 28 -3.47 -3.67 2.10
N ARG A 29 -2.94 -4.32 3.12
CA ARG A 29 -3.45 -4.22 4.49
C ARG A 29 -2.38 -3.65 5.37
N LEU A 30 -2.73 -2.60 6.09
CA LEU A 30 -1.87 -1.98 7.09
C LEU A 30 -2.57 -2.11 8.45
N ASN A 31 -2.07 -2.99 9.33
CA ASN A 31 -2.63 -3.22 10.68
C ASN A 31 -4.16 -3.48 10.69
N GLY A 32 -4.67 -4.18 9.67
CA GLY A 32 -6.10 -4.46 9.51
C GLY A 32 -6.92 -3.36 8.80
N LEU A 33 -6.31 -2.23 8.47
CA LEU A 33 -6.89 -1.19 7.61
C LEU A 33 -6.65 -1.55 6.15
N LEU A 34 -7.72 -1.50 5.34
CA LEU A 34 -7.63 -1.71 3.90
C LEU A 34 -7.08 -0.45 3.24
N VAL A 35 -5.97 -0.55 2.52
CA VAL A 35 -5.38 0.56 1.78
C VAL A 35 -5.49 0.27 0.28
N PHE A 36 -6.20 1.15 -0.42
CA PHE A 36 -6.31 1.13 -1.87
C PHE A 36 -5.17 1.93 -2.46
N VAL A 37 -4.39 1.28 -3.31
CA VAL A 37 -3.20 1.86 -3.92
C VAL A 37 -3.37 1.88 -5.43
N SER A 38 -3.38 3.06 -6.03
CA SER A 38 -3.50 3.18 -7.49
C SER A 38 -2.17 2.79 -8.16
N GLY A 39 -2.23 1.88 -9.14
CA GLY A 39 -1.06 1.50 -9.94
C GLY A 39 -0.09 0.50 -9.29
N ALA A 40 -0.49 -0.18 -8.21
CA ALA A 40 0.36 -1.16 -7.55
C ALA A 40 0.00 -2.62 -7.89
N ALA A 41 1.03 -3.43 -8.16
CA ALA A 41 0.92 -4.84 -8.49
C ALA A 41 1.01 -5.72 -7.23
N PRO A 42 0.37 -6.90 -7.21
CA PRO A 42 0.39 -7.79 -6.06
C PRO A 42 1.74 -8.50 -5.95
N GLY A 43 2.21 -8.70 -4.71
CA GLY A 43 3.50 -9.32 -4.41
C GLY A 43 4.67 -8.34 -4.33
N GLU A 44 4.42 -7.04 -4.44
CA GLU A 44 5.46 -6.01 -4.33
C GLU A 44 5.28 -5.19 -3.05
N LYS A 45 6.42 -4.82 -2.45
CA LYS A 45 6.48 -3.81 -1.38
C LYS A 45 6.64 -2.45 -2.01
N VAL A 46 5.68 -1.57 -1.73
CA VAL A 46 5.65 -0.24 -2.31
C VAL A 46 5.48 0.78 -1.19
N THR A 47 6.18 1.89 -1.33
CA THR A 47 5.96 3.08 -0.52
C THR A 47 4.85 3.88 -1.18
N VAL A 48 3.81 4.17 -0.40
CA VAL A 48 2.65 4.92 -0.87
C VAL A 48 2.48 6.16 -0.02
N ARG A 49 1.83 7.16 -0.61
CA ARG A 49 1.42 8.36 0.11
C ARG A 49 -0.08 8.37 0.25
N ILE A 50 -0.58 8.49 1.48
CA ILE A 50 -2.01 8.57 1.76
C ILE A 50 -2.52 9.88 1.19
N VAL A 51 -3.39 9.81 0.19
CA VAL A 51 -4.05 11.00 -0.38
C VAL A 51 -5.37 11.28 0.32
N LYS A 52 -6.01 10.23 0.86
CA LYS A 52 -7.30 10.35 1.54
C LYS A 52 -7.47 9.26 2.59
N LEU A 53 -7.87 9.65 3.79
CA LEU A 53 -8.15 8.70 4.87
C LEU A 53 -9.66 8.56 5.08
N GLY A 54 -10.19 7.37 4.83
CA GLY A 54 -11.59 7.03 5.10
C GLY A 54 -11.79 6.32 6.44
N VAL A 55 -13.05 6.13 6.83
CA VAL A 55 -13.42 5.52 8.13
C VAL A 55 -13.07 4.03 8.20
N ARG A 56 -13.08 3.32 7.07
CA ARG A 56 -12.82 1.86 6.98
C ARG A 56 -11.70 1.48 6.01
N HIS A 57 -11.20 2.44 5.25
CA HIS A 57 -10.17 2.26 4.24
C HIS A 57 -9.40 3.56 4.04
N ALA A 58 -8.18 3.47 3.52
CA ALA A 58 -7.40 4.61 3.07
C ALA A 58 -7.15 4.52 1.57
N GLU A 59 -7.07 5.65 0.90
CA GLU A 59 -6.64 5.77 -0.49
C GLU A 59 -5.23 6.36 -0.50
N ALA A 60 -4.34 5.72 -1.25
CA ALA A 60 -2.95 6.11 -1.37
C ALA A 60 -2.45 5.97 -2.81
N GLU A 61 -1.44 6.75 -3.15
CA GLU A 61 -0.76 6.71 -4.44
C GLU A 61 0.64 6.15 -4.28
N VAL A 62 1.10 5.33 -5.22
CA VAL A 62 2.48 4.83 -5.22
C VAL A 62 3.43 5.99 -5.46
N ILE A 63 4.33 6.23 -4.51
CA ILE A 63 5.44 7.18 -4.69
C ILE A 63 6.76 6.45 -4.99
N ASN A 64 6.89 5.19 -4.53
CA ASN A 64 8.05 4.37 -4.80
C ASN A 64 7.64 2.88 -4.87
N SER A 65 7.89 2.25 -6.01
CA SER A 65 7.72 0.81 -6.20
C SER A 65 9.09 0.14 -6.19
N GLN A 66 9.43 -0.48 -5.06
CA GLN A 66 10.63 -1.32 -5.02
C GLN A 66 10.28 -2.66 -5.60
N ARG A 67 10.51 -2.78 -6.90
CA ARG A 67 10.49 -4.05 -7.61
C ARG A 67 11.55 -4.93 -6.98
N MET A 68 11.15 -5.75 -6.00
CA MET A 68 11.97 -6.86 -5.55
C MET A 68 12.01 -7.83 -6.71
N ALA A 69 13.02 -7.64 -7.56
CA ALA A 69 13.43 -8.63 -8.52
C ALA A 69 13.64 -9.93 -7.75
N THR A 70 12.71 -10.87 -7.92
CA THR A 70 12.97 -12.28 -7.71
C THR A 70 14.08 -12.69 -8.67
N ALA A 71 15.30 -12.44 -8.25
CA ALA A 71 16.55 -12.99 -8.75
C ALA A 71 17.59 -12.86 -7.64
N SER A 72 17.27 -13.37 -6.45
CA SER A 72 18.32 -13.76 -5.51
C SER A 72 19.04 -14.95 -6.11
N ALA A 73 20.31 -14.71 -6.44
CA ALA A 73 21.44 -15.57 -6.17
C ALA A 73 21.34 -17.07 -6.53
N THR A 74 22.26 -17.53 -7.40
CA THR A 74 23.44 -18.35 -7.00
C THR A 74 23.92 -19.21 -8.18
N ALA A 75 25.19 -19.01 -8.54
CA ALA A 75 26.20 -19.93 -9.10
C ALA A 75 25.89 -20.76 -10.35
#